data_AF-A0A7S4C063-F1
#
_entry.id   AF-A0A7S4C063-F1
#
_cell.length_a   1.000
_cell.length_b   1.000
_cell.length_c   1.000
_cell.angle_alpha   90.00
_cell.angle_beta   90.00
_cell.angle_gamma   90.00
#
_symmetry.space_group_name_H-M   'P 1'
#
loop_
_entity.id
_entity.type
_entity.pdbx_description
1 polymer ?
#
loop_
_entity_poly.entity_id
_entity_poly.type
_entity_poly.pdbx_seq_one_letter_code
_entity_poly.pdbx_strand_id
1 'polypeptide(L)'
;MLRFTSSRYAYACFIHPVQRARQRLVEHMLPHRNGLRPLCTPSAAPPSPSQAAISPLAQPTATATSVPSGPASATAKAAETPPAETPSEPADTRPWPLRNWKGILFASLIGTWLYSLWVQNRSRRLVDMMETKVATRMPVNSDELLELRGFNDVDTDTLKQLPSRLGAASKAQRAEPHVIIDTLSSLVGHPLREAYAVERMLMALTGHAENGLVEVSDAVIALSFLSNGTVVERLRAMFEALASSDGSSGVGSEAAAGAPQLHGEGLPQLLDVLSSTGQLPAEKLVCVEDEGKNEMGISRSWYKIQQAHEFTGTELAVSAVQALLRPEGAATPPSEGEGAAPHVPAAEALPETADEQRAVLRSTRLDVEQFVQLLQSQQVCVWGECRLIAERAKLEKQRREAEEYERNPPKWQFWKWGRQPAAVKEQRAAGEDGSSN
;
A
#
# COMPACT_ATOMS: atom_id res chain seq x y z
N MET A 1 30.49 -30.16 30.54
CA MET A 1 30.82 -30.16 29.10
C MET A 1 29.74 -30.94 28.35
N LEU A 2 28.69 -30.27 27.90
CA LEU A 2 27.63 -30.86 27.06
C LEU A 2 27.44 -29.92 25.87
N ARG A 3 27.73 -30.43 24.67
CA ARG A 3 27.58 -29.71 23.40
C ARG A 3 26.14 -29.85 22.93
N PHE A 4 25.43 -28.73 22.82
CA PHE A 4 24.18 -28.63 22.07
C PHE A 4 24.50 -28.49 20.58
N THR A 5 24.09 -29.47 19.78
CA THR A 5 24.11 -29.39 18.32
C THR A 5 22.88 -28.64 17.83
N SER A 6 23.13 -27.51 17.16
CA SER A 6 22.16 -26.64 16.51
C SER A 6 21.44 -27.35 15.36
N SER A 7 20.11 -27.36 15.41
CA SER A 7 19.22 -27.79 14.34
C SER A 7 19.07 -26.64 13.33
N ARG A 8 19.66 -26.80 12.14
CA ARG A 8 19.46 -25.88 11.01
C ARG A 8 18.06 -26.09 10.43
N TYR A 9 17.22 -25.07 10.54
CA TYR A 9 15.99 -24.96 9.76
C TYR A 9 16.34 -24.66 8.30
N ALA A 10 16.04 -25.59 7.41
CA ALA A 10 16.03 -25.37 5.98
C ALA A 10 14.71 -24.66 5.60
N TYR A 11 14.78 -23.37 5.28
CA TYR A 11 13.71 -22.69 4.56
C TYR A 11 13.79 -23.11 3.09
N ALA A 12 13.01 -24.12 2.72
CA ALA A 12 12.76 -24.46 1.32
C ALA A 12 11.73 -23.49 0.74
N CYS A 13 12.12 -22.77 -0.31
CA CYS A 13 11.27 -21.90 -1.11
C CYS A 13 10.08 -22.68 -1.68
N PHE A 14 8.89 -22.52 -1.10
CA PHE A 14 7.62 -22.86 -1.75
C PHE A 14 7.16 -21.68 -2.60
N ILE A 15 7.65 -21.62 -3.84
CA ILE A 15 7.07 -20.74 -4.87
C ILE A 15 5.77 -21.39 -5.33
N HIS A 16 4.65 -20.73 -5.03
CA HIS A 16 3.29 -21.21 -5.26
C HIS A 16 2.97 -21.33 -6.78
N PRO A 17 2.35 -22.41 -7.26
CA PRO A 17 2.06 -22.64 -8.69
C PRO A 17 1.02 -21.70 -9.31
N VAL A 18 0.37 -20.86 -8.51
CA VAL A 18 -0.67 -19.91 -8.96
C VAL A 18 -0.09 -18.69 -9.69
N GLN A 19 1.14 -18.29 -9.37
CA GLN A 19 1.83 -17.18 -10.03
C GLN A 19 2.25 -17.52 -11.47
N ARG A 20 2.63 -18.78 -11.74
CA ARG A 20 2.94 -19.27 -13.10
C ARG A 20 1.73 -19.29 -14.03
N ALA A 21 0.52 -19.47 -13.50
CA ALA A 21 -0.70 -19.48 -14.31
C ALA A 21 -1.10 -18.07 -14.80
N ARG A 22 -0.77 -17.02 -14.03
CA ARG A 22 -1.00 -15.63 -14.44
C ARG A 22 0.00 -15.14 -15.49
N GLN A 23 1.28 -15.53 -15.40
CA GLN A 23 2.28 -15.15 -16.41
C GLN A 23 1.99 -15.78 -17.79
N ARG A 24 1.53 -17.03 -17.85
CA ARG A 24 1.20 -17.68 -19.14
C ARG A 24 -0.02 -17.09 -19.86
N LEU A 25 -0.93 -16.41 -19.13
CA LEU A 25 -2.08 -15.76 -19.74
C LEU A 25 -1.73 -14.41 -20.38
N VAL A 26 -0.66 -13.75 -19.90
CA VAL A 26 -0.20 -12.46 -20.43
C VAL A 26 0.67 -12.65 -21.68
N GLU A 27 1.45 -13.72 -21.77
CA GLU A 27 2.26 -14.02 -22.96
C GLU A 27 1.43 -14.40 -24.21
N HIS A 28 0.19 -14.89 -24.05
CA HIS A 28 -0.66 -15.28 -25.18
C HIS A 28 -1.51 -14.15 -25.79
N MET A 29 -1.47 -12.93 -25.23
CA MET A 29 -2.32 -11.80 -25.65
C MET A 29 -1.56 -10.69 -26.42
N LEU A 30 -0.30 -10.90 -26.78
CA LEU A 30 0.48 -9.94 -27.58
C LEU A 30 0.78 -10.50 -28.97
N PRO A 31 0.35 -9.83 -30.07
CA PRO A 31 0.70 -10.26 -31.42
C PRO A 31 2.18 -9.99 -31.71
N HIS A 32 2.88 -11.05 -32.15
CA HIS A 32 4.23 -11.01 -32.70
C HIS A 32 4.37 -9.91 -33.76
N ARG A 33 5.20 -8.90 -33.49
CA ARG A 33 5.72 -7.98 -34.51
C ARG A 33 7.21 -8.27 -34.72
N ASN A 34 7.50 -8.99 -35.80
CA ASN A 34 8.85 -9.32 -36.23
C ASN A 34 9.54 -8.14 -36.93
N GLY A 35 10.82 -7.95 -36.59
CA GLY A 35 11.86 -7.48 -37.51
C GLY A 35 12.21 -5.98 -37.48
N LEU A 36 13.41 -5.64 -37.01
CA LEU A 36 14.56 -5.25 -37.85
C LEU A 36 15.79 -4.90 -36.99
N ARG A 37 16.97 -5.21 -37.52
CA ARG A 37 18.33 -5.05 -36.95
C ARG A 37 18.82 -3.58 -36.96
N PRO A 38 19.86 -3.25 -36.16
CA PRO A 38 20.38 -1.90 -36.01
C PRO A 38 21.53 -1.60 -36.99
N LEU A 39 21.66 -0.33 -37.39
CA LEU A 39 22.88 0.25 -37.98
C LEU A 39 23.11 1.61 -37.32
N CYS A 40 24.28 1.77 -36.70
CA CYS A 40 24.78 3.00 -36.11
C CYS A 40 25.33 3.94 -37.21
N THR A 41 25.11 5.25 -37.09
CA THR A 41 26.13 6.33 -36.93
C THR A 41 25.50 7.74 -37.10
N PRO A 42 26.15 8.82 -36.59
CA PRO A 42 25.50 10.06 -36.19
C PRO A 42 25.63 11.17 -37.25
N SER A 43 24.80 12.22 -37.18
CA SER A 43 25.16 13.65 -37.39
C SER A 43 23.93 14.55 -37.59
N ALA A 44 23.97 15.71 -36.91
CA ALA A 44 23.41 17.04 -37.24
C ALA A 44 21.92 17.25 -37.61
N ALA A 45 21.29 18.17 -36.88
CA ALA A 45 20.06 18.89 -37.21
C ALA A 45 20.32 20.09 -38.16
N PRO A 46 19.31 20.87 -38.59
CA PRO A 46 17.99 20.58 -39.18
C PRO A 46 17.87 21.24 -40.60
N PRO A 47 16.74 21.16 -41.35
CA PRO A 47 15.61 22.09 -41.16
C PRO A 47 14.20 21.55 -41.54
N SER A 48 13.14 22.24 -41.10
CA SER A 48 11.78 22.16 -41.66
C SER A 48 11.76 22.64 -43.13
N PRO A 49 10.84 22.18 -44.01
CA PRO A 49 9.49 22.79 -44.07
C PRO A 49 8.34 21.90 -44.62
N SER A 50 7.12 22.45 -44.47
CA SER A 50 5.95 22.36 -45.36
C SER A 50 5.15 21.06 -45.55
N GLN A 51 3.91 21.14 -45.04
CA GLN A 51 2.62 20.94 -45.73
C GLN A 51 2.49 19.77 -46.71
N ALA A 52 1.66 18.80 -46.31
CA ALA A 52 0.81 18.06 -47.25
C ALA A 52 -0.54 17.77 -46.60
N ALA A 53 -1.59 18.14 -47.33
CA ALA A 53 -2.99 17.94 -47.01
C ALA A 53 -3.38 16.46 -47.00
N ILE A 54 -4.24 16.05 -46.07
CA ILE A 54 -4.99 14.81 -46.15
C ILE A 54 -6.46 15.11 -45.87
N SER A 55 -7.28 14.82 -46.89
CA SER A 55 -8.74 14.88 -46.90
C SER A 55 -9.40 13.91 -45.90
N PRO A 56 -10.66 14.17 -45.51
CA PRO A 56 -11.37 13.38 -44.50
C PRO A 56 -12.12 12.21 -45.16
N LEU A 57 -12.21 11.06 -44.47
CA LEU A 57 -13.17 10.03 -44.86
C LEU A 57 -13.66 9.20 -43.66
N ALA A 58 -14.97 8.96 -43.72
CA ALA A 58 -15.74 7.88 -43.10
C ALA A 58 -16.21 8.05 -41.64
N GLN A 59 -17.45 8.55 -41.53
CA GLN A 59 -18.39 8.24 -40.47
C GLN A 59 -18.74 6.74 -40.47
N PRO A 60 -18.91 6.09 -39.31
CA PRO A 60 -19.65 4.83 -39.23
C PRO A 60 -21.15 5.10 -39.03
N THR A 61 -21.93 4.66 -40.00
CA THR A 61 -23.39 4.57 -40.00
C THR A 61 -23.83 3.51 -39.00
N ALA A 62 -24.68 3.88 -38.04
CA ALA A 62 -25.30 2.95 -37.11
C ALA A 62 -26.28 2.03 -37.85
N THR A 63 -26.05 0.72 -37.77
CA THR A 63 -26.95 -0.30 -38.31
C THR A 63 -28.08 -0.53 -37.32
N ALA A 64 -29.30 -0.15 -37.69
CA ALA A 64 -30.51 -0.47 -36.96
C ALA A 64 -30.81 -1.97 -37.07
N THR A 65 -30.86 -2.66 -35.93
CA THR A 65 -31.33 -4.05 -35.84
C THR A 65 -32.86 -4.06 -35.87
N SER A 66 -33.43 -4.58 -36.95
CA SER A 66 -34.85 -4.86 -37.10
C SER A 66 -35.25 -6.10 -36.32
N VAL A 67 -36.38 -6.01 -35.62
CA VAL A 67 -37.04 -7.10 -34.89
C VAL A 67 -37.88 -7.92 -35.89
N PRO A 68 -37.80 -9.26 -35.89
CA PRO A 68 -38.69 -10.08 -36.71
C PRO A 68 -40.05 -10.30 -36.02
N SER A 69 -41.11 -9.94 -36.73
CA SER A 69 -42.49 -10.32 -36.45
C SER A 69 -42.70 -11.83 -36.72
N GLY A 70 -43.20 -12.56 -35.73
CA GLY A 70 -43.60 -13.97 -35.83
C GLY A 70 -45.10 -14.16 -35.54
N PRO A 71 -45.76 -15.17 -36.13
CA PRO A 71 -47.19 -15.16 -36.40
C PRO A 71 -48.07 -15.70 -35.26
N ALA A 72 -49.33 -15.25 -35.33
CA ALA A 72 -50.44 -15.61 -34.47
C ALA A 72 -50.68 -17.14 -34.38
N SER A 73 -50.83 -17.63 -33.16
CA SER A 73 -51.45 -18.92 -32.85
C SER A 73 -52.73 -18.68 -32.06
N ALA A 74 -53.86 -18.96 -32.71
CA ALA A 74 -55.18 -18.89 -32.12
C ALA A 74 -55.36 -20.04 -31.12
N THR A 75 -55.59 -19.72 -29.85
CA THR A 75 -56.14 -20.65 -28.87
C THR A 75 -57.45 -20.06 -28.36
N ALA A 76 -58.56 -20.70 -28.73
CA ALA A 76 -59.89 -20.38 -28.26
C ALA A 76 -59.95 -20.57 -26.73
N LYS A 77 -60.16 -19.46 -26.00
CA LYS A 77 -60.41 -19.49 -24.56
C LYS A 77 -61.90 -19.30 -24.32
N ALA A 78 -62.47 -20.24 -23.58
CA ALA A 78 -63.87 -20.36 -23.22
C ALA A 78 -64.41 -19.09 -22.52
N ALA A 79 -65.70 -18.84 -22.76
CA ALA A 79 -66.47 -17.75 -22.20
C ALA A 79 -66.38 -17.72 -20.67
N GLU A 80 -65.73 -16.66 -20.15
CA GLU A 80 -65.63 -16.34 -18.73
C GLU A 80 -66.57 -15.15 -18.47
N THR A 81 -67.46 -15.35 -17.50
CA THR A 81 -68.51 -14.46 -16.99
C THR A 81 -68.06 -12.99 -16.85
N PRO A 82 -68.86 -11.99 -17.25
CA PRO A 82 -68.48 -10.58 -17.14
C PRO A 82 -68.23 -10.22 -15.67
N PRO A 83 -67.01 -9.80 -15.28
CA PRO A 83 -66.79 -9.29 -13.94
C PRO A 83 -67.58 -7.99 -13.78
N ALA A 84 -68.37 -7.93 -12.71
CA ALA A 84 -69.14 -6.76 -12.31
C ALA A 84 -68.27 -5.50 -12.36
N GLU A 85 -68.78 -4.47 -13.05
CA GLU A 85 -68.16 -3.16 -13.19
C GLU A 85 -67.84 -2.60 -11.80
N THR A 86 -66.58 -2.72 -11.39
CA THR A 86 -66.06 -1.97 -10.25
C THR A 86 -66.22 -0.49 -10.56
N PRO A 87 -66.83 0.32 -9.66
CA PRO A 87 -67.06 1.74 -9.89
C PRO A 87 -65.72 2.40 -10.24
N SER A 88 -65.72 3.10 -11.38
CA SER A 88 -64.55 3.81 -11.89
C SER A 88 -64.07 4.81 -10.83
N GLU A 89 -62.89 4.53 -10.29
CA GLU A 89 -62.22 5.42 -9.35
C GLU A 89 -62.07 6.80 -10.03
N PRO A 90 -62.46 7.91 -9.37
CA PRO A 90 -62.41 9.23 -9.98
C PRO A 90 -60.98 9.54 -10.41
N ALA A 91 -60.83 10.02 -11.65
CA ALA A 91 -59.52 10.33 -12.22
C ALA A 91 -58.71 11.22 -11.27
N ASP A 92 -57.54 10.74 -10.82
CA ASP A 92 -56.66 11.50 -9.92
C ASP A 92 -56.19 12.78 -10.63
N THR A 93 -56.73 13.93 -10.19
CA THR A 93 -56.48 15.27 -10.74
C THR A 93 -55.19 15.91 -10.20
N ARG A 94 -54.44 15.21 -9.35
CA ARG A 94 -53.16 15.72 -8.82
C ARG A 94 -52.15 15.95 -9.96
N PRO A 95 -51.28 16.97 -9.86
CA PRO A 95 -50.25 17.23 -10.84
C PRO A 95 -49.29 16.03 -10.94
N TRP A 96 -48.76 15.77 -12.14
CA TRP A 96 -47.97 14.58 -12.48
C TRP A 96 -46.85 14.23 -11.47
N PRO A 97 -46.09 15.19 -10.90
CA PRO A 97 -45.05 14.88 -9.91
C PRO A 97 -45.60 14.28 -8.60
N LEU A 98 -46.77 14.75 -8.14
CA LEU A 98 -47.43 14.21 -6.95
C LEU A 98 -48.03 12.84 -7.22
N ARG A 99 -48.51 12.59 -8.44
CA ARG A 99 -49.03 11.28 -8.85
C ARG A 99 -47.90 10.22 -8.96
N ASN A 100 -46.69 10.64 -9.33
CA ASN A 100 -45.54 9.77 -9.54
C ASN A 100 -44.42 9.95 -8.49
N TRP A 101 -44.74 10.44 -7.29
CA TRP A 101 -43.75 10.79 -6.27
C TRP A 101 -42.82 9.61 -5.92
N LYS A 102 -43.35 8.37 -5.88
CA LYS A 102 -42.55 7.15 -5.65
C LYS A 102 -41.52 6.90 -6.75
N GLY A 103 -41.90 7.13 -8.01
CA GLY A 103 -41.01 6.97 -9.15
C GLY A 103 -39.89 8.02 -9.14
N ILE A 104 -40.22 9.27 -8.79
CA ILE A 104 -39.24 10.35 -8.64
C ILE A 104 -38.26 10.02 -7.50
N LEU A 105 -38.75 9.57 -6.35
CA LEU A 105 -37.89 9.17 -5.24
C LEU A 105 -36.97 7.99 -5.61
N PHE A 106 -37.50 6.95 -6.26
CA PHE A 106 -36.69 5.82 -6.68
C PHE A 106 -35.63 6.20 -7.72
N ALA A 107 -36.02 7.01 -8.72
CA ALA A 107 -35.09 7.55 -9.70
C ALA A 107 -34.00 8.43 -9.07
N SER A 108 -34.36 9.23 -8.05
CA SER A 108 -33.38 10.05 -7.32
C SER A 108 -32.39 9.19 -6.53
N LEU A 109 -32.86 8.13 -5.86
CA LEU A 109 -32.00 7.23 -5.09
C LEU A 109 -31.01 6.49 -6.00
N ILE A 110 -31.49 5.95 -7.13
CA ILE A 110 -30.62 5.33 -8.14
C ILE A 110 -29.63 6.35 -8.71
N GLY A 111 -30.09 7.56 -9.03
CA GLY A 111 -29.24 8.64 -9.54
C GLY A 111 -28.12 9.00 -8.57
N THR A 112 -28.44 9.17 -7.28
CA THR A 112 -27.45 9.44 -6.23
C THR A 112 -26.48 8.28 -6.05
N TRP A 113 -26.95 7.03 -6.09
CA TRP A 113 -26.09 5.85 -5.98
C TRP A 113 -25.12 5.72 -7.17
N LEU A 114 -25.62 5.85 -8.41
CA LEU A 114 -24.79 5.83 -9.62
C LEU A 114 -23.77 6.98 -9.64
N TYR A 115 -24.18 8.18 -9.19
CA TYR A 115 -23.27 9.31 -9.05
C TYR A 115 -22.17 9.03 -8.03
N SER A 116 -22.51 8.46 -6.88
CA SER A 116 -21.53 8.07 -5.86
C SER A 116 -20.50 7.07 -6.40
N LEU A 117 -20.94 6.04 -7.13
CA LEU A 117 -20.03 5.09 -7.78
C LEU A 117 -19.12 5.76 -8.83
N TRP A 118 -19.67 6.72 -9.60
CA TRP A 118 -18.90 7.48 -10.58
C TRP A 118 -17.82 8.34 -9.91
N VAL A 119 -18.16 9.05 -8.82
CA VAL A 119 -17.21 9.85 -8.03
C VAL A 119 -16.11 8.94 -7.46
N GLN A 120 -16.48 7.81 -6.83
CA GLN A 120 -15.52 6.86 -6.28
C GLN A 120 -14.57 6.28 -7.34
N ASN A 121 -15.09 5.88 -8.50
CA ASN A 121 -14.26 5.38 -9.60
C ASN A 121 -13.31 6.46 -10.11
N ARG A 122 -13.79 7.71 -10.24
CA ARG A 122 -12.96 8.82 -10.71
C ARG A 122 -11.86 9.19 -9.70
N SER A 123 -12.17 9.22 -8.40
CA SER A 123 -11.17 9.43 -7.35
C SER A 123 -10.13 8.32 -7.35
N ARG A 124 -10.55 7.05 -7.45
CA ARG A 124 -9.61 5.92 -7.54
C ARG A 124 -8.68 6.03 -8.75
N ARG A 125 -9.21 6.38 -9.92
CA ARG A 125 -8.38 6.60 -11.12
C ARG A 125 -7.36 7.73 -10.96
N LEU A 126 -7.69 8.78 -10.20
CA LEU A 126 -6.73 9.85 -9.91
C LEU A 126 -5.61 9.36 -8.99
N VAL A 127 -5.94 8.57 -7.97
CA VAL A 127 -4.96 7.91 -7.10
C VAL A 127 -4.07 6.99 -7.93
N ASP A 128 -4.64 6.06 -8.70
CA ASP A 128 -3.89 5.11 -9.54
C ASP A 128 -2.95 5.86 -10.53
N MET A 129 -3.40 7.00 -11.08
CA MET A 129 -2.59 7.84 -11.96
C MET A 129 -1.41 8.48 -11.21
N MET A 130 -1.65 8.99 -10.01
CA MET A 130 -0.60 9.57 -9.16
C MET A 130 0.37 8.49 -8.69
N GLU A 131 -0.10 7.34 -8.25
CA GLU A 131 0.75 6.20 -7.86
C GLU A 131 1.63 5.75 -9.02
N THR A 132 1.05 5.62 -10.23
CA THR A 132 1.82 5.30 -11.44
C THR A 132 2.88 6.38 -11.72
N LYS A 133 2.52 7.66 -11.59
CA LYS A 133 3.45 8.77 -11.79
C LYS A 133 4.61 8.72 -10.80
N VAL A 134 4.34 8.48 -9.52
CA VAL A 134 5.38 8.35 -8.49
C VAL A 134 6.23 7.11 -8.76
N ALA A 135 5.61 5.95 -9.04
CA ALA A 135 6.31 4.71 -9.35
C ALA A 135 7.25 4.85 -10.57
N THR A 136 6.86 5.59 -11.61
CA THR A 136 7.71 5.81 -12.80
C THR A 136 8.93 6.69 -12.54
N ARG A 137 8.94 7.48 -11.45
CA ARG A 137 10.10 8.30 -11.05
C ARG A 137 11.06 7.56 -10.14
N MET A 138 10.62 6.48 -9.50
CA MET A 138 11.46 5.73 -8.57
C MET A 138 12.63 5.11 -9.34
N PRO A 139 13.87 5.24 -8.83
CA PRO A 139 15.05 4.74 -9.52
C PRO A 139 15.09 3.22 -9.56
N VAL A 140 14.46 2.53 -8.61
CA VAL A 140 14.47 1.08 -8.44
C VAL A 140 13.04 0.63 -8.12
N ASN A 141 12.58 -0.44 -8.77
CA ASN A 141 11.28 -1.05 -8.46
C ASN A 141 11.37 -1.91 -7.19
N SER A 142 10.24 -2.11 -6.50
CA SER A 142 10.14 -3.00 -5.33
C SER A 142 10.67 -4.43 -5.58
N ASP A 143 10.40 -5.01 -6.75
CA ASP A 143 10.94 -6.32 -7.12
C ASP A 143 12.47 -6.29 -7.30
N GLU A 144 13.00 -5.24 -7.93
CA GLU A 144 14.45 -5.04 -8.10
C GLU A 144 15.14 -4.88 -6.73
N LEU A 145 14.51 -4.22 -5.75
CA LEU A 145 15.05 -4.12 -4.38
C LEU A 145 15.19 -5.50 -3.70
N LEU A 146 14.22 -6.41 -3.92
CA LEU A 146 14.28 -7.76 -3.38
C LEU A 146 15.38 -8.59 -4.06
N GLU A 147 15.56 -8.44 -5.36
CA GLU A 147 16.64 -9.08 -6.13
C GLU A 147 18.02 -8.57 -5.69
N LEU A 148 18.19 -7.25 -5.60
CA LEU A 148 19.41 -6.62 -5.12
C LEU A 148 19.81 -7.10 -3.73
N ARG A 149 18.85 -7.24 -2.81
CA ARG A 149 19.10 -7.83 -1.50
C ARG A 149 19.47 -9.30 -1.59
N GLY A 150 18.74 -10.08 -2.39
CA GLY A 150 19.01 -11.52 -2.54
C GLY A 150 20.36 -11.84 -3.16
N PHE A 151 20.90 -10.93 -3.97
CA PHE A 151 22.16 -11.12 -4.69
C PHE A 151 23.39 -10.54 -4.00
N ASN A 152 23.23 -9.55 -3.13
CA ASN A 152 24.33 -8.88 -2.44
C ASN A 152 24.33 -9.29 -0.96
N ASP A 153 25.30 -10.11 -0.57
CA ASP A 153 25.48 -10.55 0.82
C ASP A 153 26.25 -9.49 1.62
N VAL A 154 25.58 -8.38 1.95
CA VAL A 154 26.19 -7.27 2.69
C VAL A 154 25.83 -7.40 4.17
N ASP A 155 26.84 -7.57 5.03
CA ASP A 155 26.63 -7.53 6.47
C ASP A 155 26.31 -6.10 6.96
N THR A 156 25.43 -5.99 7.95
CA THR A 156 25.07 -4.70 8.57
C THR A 156 26.30 -3.98 9.12
N ASP A 157 27.23 -4.72 9.71
CA ASP A 157 28.48 -4.16 10.27
C ASP A 157 29.38 -3.57 9.19
N THR A 158 29.33 -4.12 7.98
CA THR A 158 30.06 -3.59 6.82
C THR A 158 29.52 -2.23 6.39
N LEU A 159 28.19 -2.06 6.40
CA LEU A 159 27.56 -0.75 6.15
C LEU A 159 27.91 0.27 7.25
N LYS A 160 27.98 -0.14 8.52
CA LYS A 160 28.39 0.75 9.63
C LYS A 160 29.84 1.24 9.49
N GLN A 161 30.70 0.48 8.82
CA GLN A 161 32.09 0.88 8.55
C GLN A 161 32.20 1.88 7.39
N LEU A 162 31.19 1.97 6.52
CA LEU A 162 31.23 2.79 5.30
C LEU A 162 31.52 4.28 5.59
N PRO A 163 30.89 4.95 6.58
CA PRO A 163 31.23 6.33 6.92
C PRO A 163 32.68 6.52 7.37
N SER A 164 33.20 5.60 8.19
CA SER A 164 34.57 5.68 8.69
C SER A 164 35.61 5.54 7.57
N ARG A 165 35.32 4.72 6.56
CA ARG A 165 36.21 4.46 5.42
C ARG A 165 36.17 5.59 4.41
N LEU A 166 34.99 6.10 4.11
CA LEU A 166 34.83 7.27 3.25
C LEU A 166 35.44 8.51 3.92
N GLY A 167 35.22 8.72 5.22
CA GLY A 167 35.80 9.83 5.98
C GLY A 167 37.33 9.77 6.13
N ALA A 168 37.93 8.58 6.10
CA ALA A 168 39.37 8.42 6.05
C ALA A 168 39.95 8.79 4.67
N ALA A 169 39.20 8.53 3.60
CA ALA A 169 39.59 8.82 2.22
C ALA A 169 39.32 10.28 1.82
N SER A 170 38.19 10.84 2.26
CA SER A 170 37.80 12.23 2.02
C SER A 170 37.54 12.91 3.37
N LYS A 171 38.18 14.05 3.62
CA LYS A 171 37.82 14.92 4.75
C LYS A 171 36.39 15.46 4.67
N ALA A 172 35.68 15.16 3.59
CA ALA A 172 34.32 15.60 3.30
C ALA A 172 33.33 14.47 3.64
N GLN A 173 32.25 14.80 4.34
CA GLN A 173 31.10 13.90 4.59
C GLN A 173 30.28 13.60 3.32
N ARG A 174 30.84 13.88 2.14
CA ARG A 174 30.20 13.75 0.84
C ARG A 174 31.14 13.06 -0.13
N ALA A 175 30.59 12.18 -0.95
CA ALA A 175 31.34 11.40 -1.93
C ALA A 175 30.54 11.23 -3.23
N GLU A 176 31.24 11.01 -4.32
CA GLU A 176 30.62 10.64 -5.60
C GLU A 176 30.05 9.21 -5.50
N PRO A 177 28.90 8.91 -6.14
CA PRO A 177 28.24 7.61 -6.04
C PRO A 177 29.14 6.40 -6.34
N HIS A 178 29.99 6.49 -7.37
CA HIS A 178 30.90 5.40 -7.73
C HIS A 178 31.96 5.16 -6.66
N VAL A 179 32.48 6.21 -6.00
CA VAL A 179 33.43 6.08 -4.89
C VAL A 179 32.78 5.33 -3.71
N ILE A 180 31.49 5.58 -3.45
CA ILE A 180 30.71 4.88 -2.43
C ILE A 180 30.58 3.39 -2.79
N ILE A 181 30.21 3.08 -4.05
CA ILE A 181 30.07 1.71 -4.56
C ILE A 181 31.40 0.95 -4.52
N ASP A 182 32.50 1.57 -4.93
CA ASP A 182 33.84 0.98 -4.93
C ASP A 182 34.30 0.71 -3.50
N THR A 183 34.05 1.66 -2.59
CA THR A 183 34.37 1.48 -1.17
C THR A 183 33.55 0.35 -0.55
N LEU A 184 32.25 0.28 -0.87
CA LEU A 184 31.39 -0.80 -0.40
C LEU A 184 31.84 -2.16 -0.96
N SER A 185 32.14 -2.24 -2.26
CA SER A 185 32.66 -3.46 -2.90
C SER A 185 33.98 -3.92 -2.28
N SER A 186 34.86 -2.97 -1.95
CA SER A 186 36.13 -3.25 -1.24
C SER A 186 35.91 -3.80 0.16
N LEU A 187 34.92 -3.26 0.90
CA LEU A 187 34.58 -3.73 2.24
C LEU A 187 33.93 -5.11 2.25
N VAL A 188 33.07 -5.39 1.26
CA VAL A 188 32.41 -6.69 1.09
C VAL A 188 33.39 -7.75 0.56
N GLY A 189 34.43 -7.35 -0.17
CA GLY A 189 35.46 -8.24 -0.72
C GLY A 189 35.09 -8.87 -2.07
N HIS A 190 33.97 -8.47 -2.67
CA HIS A 190 33.55 -8.86 -4.01
C HIS A 190 32.78 -7.72 -4.69
N PRO A 191 32.73 -7.66 -6.04
CA PRO A 191 31.93 -6.65 -6.74
C PRO A 191 30.45 -6.82 -6.39
N LEU A 192 29.73 -5.70 -6.24
CA LEU A 192 28.28 -5.70 -6.07
C LEU A 192 27.61 -6.17 -7.37
N ARG A 193 26.67 -7.11 -7.23
CA ARG A 193 25.82 -7.53 -8.34
C ARG A 193 24.82 -6.41 -8.63
N GLU A 194 24.61 -6.15 -9.92
CA GLU A 194 23.72 -5.08 -10.38
C GLU A 194 24.10 -3.70 -9.81
N ALA A 195 25.41 -3.42 -9.74
CA ALA A 195 25.94 -2.13 -9.28
C ALA A 195 25.29 -0.92 -9.98
N TYR A 196 24.81 -1.08 -11.21
CA TYR A 196 24.05 -0.05 -11.92
C TYR A 196 22.74 0.34 -11.22
N ALA A 197 21.99 -0.60 -10.63
CA ALA A 197 20.77 -0.27 -9.90
C ALA A 197 21.08 0.43 -8.57
N VAL A 198 22.16 0.02 -7.89
CA VAL A 198 22.68 0.72 -6.71
C VAL A 198 23.14 2.15 -7.08
N GLU A 199 23.80 2.31 -8.22
CA GLU A 199 24.22 3.61 -8.74
C GLU A 199 23.03 4.51 -9.06
N ARG A 200 22.00 4.01 -9.76
CA ARG A 200 20.75 4.75 -10.01
C ARG A 200 20.11 5.24 -8.71
N MET A 201 20.10 4.39 -7.68
CA MET A 201 19.58 4.75 -6.37
C MET A 201 20.38 5.87 -5.71
N LEU A 202 21.72 5.80 -5.74
CA LEU A 202 22.58 6.86 -5.21
C LEU A 202 22.50 8.15 -6.03
N MET A 203 22.34 8.06 -7.35
CA MET A 203 22.13 9.22 -8.22
C MET A 203 20.80 9.91 -7.92
N ALA A 204 19.75 9.18 -7.49
CA ALA A 204 18.50 9.81 -7.06
C ALA A 204 18.69 10.70 -5.83
N LEU A 205 19.65 10.37 -4.95
CA LEU A 205 20.01 11.21 -3.81
C LEU A 205 20.70 12.50 -4.23
N THR A 206 21.52 12.47 -5.30
CA THR A 206 22.21 13.68 -5.79
C THR A 206 21.27 14.78 -6.25
N GLY A 207 20.01 14.48 -6.55
CA GLY A 207 18.99 15.49 -6.86
C GLY A 207 18.79 16.53 -5.74
N HIS A 208 19.17 16.17 -4.51
CA HIS A 208 19.12 17.06 -3.34
C HIS A 208 20.41 17.88 -3.15
N ALA A 209 21.49 17.56 -3.87
CA ALA A 209 22.80 18.17 -3.70
C ALA A 209 23.26 18.87 -4.98
N GLU A 210 23.55 20.17 -4.88
CA GLU A 210 23.94 21.00 -6.05
C GLU A 210 25.21 20.53 -6.77
N ASN A 211 26.06 19.74 -6.11
CA ASN A 211 27.39 19.37 -6.62
C ASN A 211 27.46 17.95 -7.20
N GLY A 212 26.35 17.20 -7.27
CA GLY A 212 26.38 15.79 -7.68
C GLY A 212 27.05 14.85 -6.66
N LEU A 213 27.32 15.34 -5.45
CA LEU A 213 27.89 14.56 -4.35
C LEU A 213 26.78 14.08 -3.42
N VAL A 214 26.89 12.85 -2.93
CA VAL A 214 25.93 12.26 -1.99
C VAL A 214 26.47 12.37 -0.58
N GLU A 215 25.61 12.72 0.37
CA GLU A 215 25.96 12.68 1.79
C GLU A 215 26.12 11.23 2.25
N VAL A 216 27.18 10.95 3.01
CA VAL A 216 27.51 9.57 3.38
C VAL A 216 26.46 8.96 4.32
N SER A 217 25.81 9.78 5.16
CA SER A 217 24.67 9.39 6.00
C SER A 217 23.48 8.93 5.14
N ASP A 218 23.07 9.75 4.16
CA ASP A 218 21.99 9.44 3.21
C ASP A 218 22.31 8.19 2.38
N ALA A 219 23.56 8.02 1.96
CA ALA A 219 24.00 6.82 1.26
C ALA A 219 23.90 5.57 2.14
N VAL A 220 24.29 5.63 3.42
CA VAL A 220 24.16 4.50 4.35
C VAL A 220 22.69 4.15 4.58
N ILE A 221 21.83 5.15 4.74
CA ILE A 221 20.38 4.97 4.86
C ILE A 221 19.85 4.30 3.59
N ALA A 222 20.21 4.81 2.43
CA ALA A 222 19.79 4.28 1.14
C ALA A 222 20.27 2.84 0.91
N LEU A 223 21.49 2.50 1.34
CA LEU A 223 22.09 1.18 1.16
C LEU A 223 21.70 0.17 2.25
N SER A 224 21.01 0.61 3.31
CA SER A 224 20.60 -0.24 4.43
C SER A 224 19.74 -1.43 4.00
N PHE A 225 18.97 -1.33 2.91
CA PHE A 225 18.16 -2.44 2.40
C PHE A 225 19.01 -3.60 1.85
N LEU A 226 20.23 -3.33 1.36
CA LEU A 226 21.16 -4.36 0.88
C LEU A 226 21.66 -5.26 2.00
N SER A 227 21.52 -4.82 3.26
CA SER A 227 21.94 -5.64 4.39
C SER A 227 21.10 -6.92 4.50
N ASN A 228 21.77 -8.02 4.82
CA ASN A 228 21.16 -9.30 5.14
C ASN A 228 20.64 -9.44 6.57
N GLY A 229 20.82 -8.41 7.40
CA GLY A 229 20.27 -8.34 8.75
C GLY A 229 18.73 -8.45 8.78
N THR A 230 18.21 -8.70 9.98
CA THR A 230 16.78 -8.58 10.24
C THR A 230 16.30 -7.15 9.95
N VAL A 231 15.01 -6.98 9.68
CA VAL A 231 14.41 -5.65 9.45
C VAL A 231 14.75 -4.69 10.59
N VAL A 232 14.68 -5.17 11.84
CA VAL A 232 14.97 -4.38 13.03
C VAL A 232 16.44 -3.96 13.11
N GLU A 233 17.38 -4.83 12.78
CA GLU A 233 18.81 -4.50 12.76
C GLU A 233 19.13 -3.42 11.72
N ARG A 234 18.51 -3.50 10.55
CA ARG A 234 18.71 -2.53 9.47
C ARG A 234 18.11 -1.17 9.79
N LEU A 235 16.90 -1.15 10.36
CA LEU A 235 16.27 0.08 10.88
C LEU A 235 17.08 0.67 12.05
N ARG A 236 17.63 -0.15 12.95
CA ARG A 236 18.54 0.33 14.00
C ARG A 236 19.82 0.94 13.42
N ALA A 237 20.39 0.36 12.37
CA ALA A 237 21.54 0.95 11.69
C ALA A 237 21.22 2.31 11.04
N MET A 238 20.02 2.47 10.46
CA MET A 238 19.54 3.79 9.98
C MET A 238 19.40 4.79 11.12
N PHE A 239 18.82 4.38 12.25
CA PHE A 239 18.68 5.24 13.44
C PHE A 239 20.05 5.71 13.95
N GLU A 240 21.01 4.80 14.06
CA GLU A 240 22.39 5.13 14.48
C GLU A 240 23.07 6.10 13.50
N ALA A 241 22.86 5.92 12.18
CA ALA A 241 23.40 6.82 11.15
C ALA A 241 22.83 8.24 11.28
N LEU A 242 21.52 8.37 11.49
CA LEU A 242 20.86 9.65 11.69
C LEU A 242 21.29 10.33 13.00
N ALA A 243 21.29 9.59 14.11
CA ALA A 243 21.70 10.10 15.41
C ALA A 243 23.17 10.57 15.42
N SER A 244 24.01 9.97 14.57
CA SER A 244 25.42 10.39 14.39
C SER A 244 25.56 11.64 13.51
N SER A 245 24.60 11.88 12.60
CA SER A 245 24.65 12.99 11.63
C SER A 245 24.27 14.34 12.24
N ASP A 246 23.41 14.35 13.26
CA ASP A 246 22.88 15.56 13.91
C ASP A 246 23.96 16.44 14.58
N GLY A 247 25.23 16.05 14.54
CA GLY A 247 26.36 16.97 14.71
C GLY A 247 26.42 17.66 16.07
N SER A 248 25.57 17.27 17.04
CA SER A 248 25.62 17.71 18.43
C SER A 248 26.80 17.11 19.21
N SER A 249 27.88 16.83 18.48
CA SER A 249 29.29 16.68 18.87
C SER A 249 29.85 17.93 19.58
N GLY A 250 29.02 18.60 20.39
CA GLY A 250 29.43 19.52 21.43
C GLY A 250 30.26 18.74 22.44
N VAL A 251 31.56 18.73 22.17
CA VAL A 251 32.65 18.33 23.06
C VAL A 251 32.35 18.85 24.46
N GLY A 252 31.88 17.97 25.36
CA GLY A 252 31.74 18.30 26.78
C GLY A 252 30.52 17.76 27.52
N SER A 253 29.52 17.17 26.85
CA SER A 253 28.43 16.53 27.61
C SER A 253 28.87 15.15 28.08
N GLU A 254 29.38 15.08 29.31
CA GLU A 254 29.56 13.82 30.03
C GLU A 254 28.32 12.96 29.83
N ALA A 255 28.55 11.80 29.21
CA ALA A 255 27.54 10.82 28.86
C ALA A 255 26.73 10.40 30.09
N ALA A 256 25.64 11.11 30.36
CA ALA A 256 24.52 10.53 31.05
C ALA A 256 24.14 9.29 30.24
N ALA A 257 24.12 8.12 30.89
CA ALA A 257 23.91 6.79 30.31
C ALA A 257 22.51 6.57 29.69
N GLY A 258 21.90 7.61 29.13
CA GLY A 258 20.65 7.55 28.40
C GLY A 258 20.83 6.89 27.05
N ALA A 259 19.85 6.07 26.67
CA ALA A 259 19.76 5.50 25.33
C ALA A 259 19.74 6.64 24.27
N PRO A 260 20.34 6.43 23.09
CA PRO A 260 20.32 7.42 22.02
C PRO A 260 18.87 7.74 21.63
N GLN A 261 18.55 9.04 21.51
CA GLN A 261 17.23 9.55 21.10
C GLN A 261 17.37 10.34 19.80
N LEU A 262 16.48 10.10 18.84
CA LEU A 262 16.41 10.85 17.58
C LEU A 262 15.37 11.97 17.72
N HIS A 263 15.73 13.19 17.32
CA HIS A 263 14.77 14.29 17.24
C HIS A 263 13.89 14.09 15.99
N GLY A 264 12.59 14.36 16.11
CA GLY A 264 11.65 14.22 14.99
C GLY A 264 11.98 15.10 13.79
N GLU A 265 12.82 16.14 13.94
CA GLU A 265 13.28 17.00 12.85
C GLU A 265 14.11 16.28 11.78
N GLY A 266 14.80 15.18 12.11
CA GLY A 266 15.55 14.38 11.14
C GLY A 266 14.68 13.43 10.31
N LEU A 267 13.43 13.20 10.74
CA LEU A 267 12.53 12.23 10.11
C LEU A 267 12.08 12.65 8.70
N PRO A 268 11.73 13.92 8.40
CA PRO A 268 11.42 14.35 7.03
C PRO A 268 12.55 14.06 6.04
N GLN A 269 13.80 14.39 6.39
CA GLN A 269 14.95 14.14 5.53
C GLN A 269 15.13 12.63 5.27
N LEU A 270 15.01 11.80 6.31
CA LEU A 270 15.02 10.35 6.16
C LEU A 270 13.93 9.88 5.18
N LEU A 271 12.70 10.36 5.35
CA LEU A 271 11.59 9.93 4.51
C LEU A 271 11.74 10.42 3.06
N ASP A 272 12.33 11.58 2.82
CA ASP A 272 12.68 12.08 1.49
C ASP A 272 13.80 11.22 0.83
N VAL A 273 14.79 10.80 1.60
CA VAL A 273 15.82 9.85 1.15
C VAL A 273 15.21 8.49 0.80
N LEU A 274 14.30 7.97 1.63
CA LEU A 274 13.64 6.68 1.38
C LEU A 274 12.63 6.76 0.21
N SER A 275 11.94 7.88 0.03
CA SER A 275 11.00 8.08 -1.09
C SER A 275 11.74 8.22 -2.42
N SER A 276 12.80 9.02 -2.46
CA SER A 276 13.62 9.25 -3.67
C SER A 276 14.37 8.00 -4.13
N THR A 277 14.67 7.08 -3.21
CA THR A 277 15.34 5.81 -3.51
C THR A 277 14.38 4.67 -3.87
N GLY A 278 13.07 4.90 -3.80
CA GLY A 278 12.05 3.87 -4.08
C GLY A 278 11.88 2.83 -2.96
N GLN A 279 12.42 3.09 -1.77
CA GLN A 279 12.29 2.19 -0.61
C GLN A 279 10.93 2.32 0.08
N LEU A 280 10.19 3.39 -0.19
CA LEU A 280 8.79 3.55 0.17
C LEU A 280 7.89 3.15 -1.00
N PRO A 281 6.88 2.30 -0.78
CA PRO A 281 5.98 1.89 -1.85
C PRO A 281 5.12 3.08 -2.32
N ALA A 282 4.87 3.17 -3.64
CA ALA A 282 4.21 4.33 -4.25
C ALA A 282 2.81 4.61 -3.65
N GLU A 283 2.08 3.57 -3.24
CA GLU A 283 0.74 3.72 -2.66
C GLU A 283 0.76 4.39 -1.27
N LYS A 284 1.93 4.49 -0.64
CA LYS A 284 2.14 5.20 0.64
C LYS A 284 2.60 6.63 0.46
N LEU A 285 3.07 6.97 -0.73
CA LEU A 285 3.47 8.32 -1.10
C LEU A 285 2.33 9.12 -1.70
N VAL A 286 1.16 8.52 -1.94
CA VAL A 286 -0.01 9.23 -2.46
C VAL A 286 -1.04 9.40 -1.35
N CYS A 287 -1.39 10.65 -1.09
CA CYS A 287 -2.46 11.02 -0.17
C CYS A 287 -3.72 11.35 -0.96
N VAL A 288 -4.86 11.14 -0.31
CA VAL A 288 -6.13 11.68 -0.77
C VAL A 288 -6.59 12.71 0.26
N GLU A 289 -6.77 13.96 -0.16
CA GLU A 289 -7.31 15.00 0.70
C GLU A 289 -8.77 14.66 1.04
N ASP A 290 -9.00 14.19 2.26
CA ASP A 290 -10.34 14.02 2.80
C ASP A 290 -10.73 15.31 3.53
N GLU A 291 -11.80 15.97 3.09
CA GLU A 291 -12.42 17.14 3.77
C GLU A 291 -13.05 16.78 5.14
N GLY A 292 -12.78 15.56 5.58
CA GLY A 292 -13.19 15.00 6.82
C GLY A 292 -14.61 14.43 6.79
N LYS A 293 -15.05 13.93 7.96
CA LYS A 293 -16.41 13.44 8.18
C LYS A 293 -17.21 14.53 8.90
N ASN A 294 -18.48 14.65 8.56
CA ASN A 294 -19.41 15.48 9.33
C ASN A 294 -19.72 14.83 10.68
N GLU A 295 -20.51 15.51 11.51
CA GLU A 295 -20.91 15.03 12.85
C GLU A 295 -21.63 13.68 12.82
N MET A 296 -22.21 13.31 11.67
CA MET A 296 -22.88 12.03 11.45
C MET A 296 -21.92 10.93 10.95
N GLY A 297 -20.61 11.19 10.89
CA GLY A 297 -19.61 10.25 10.39
C GLY A 297 -19.61 10.07 8.87
N ILE A 298 -20.37 10.87 8.13
CA ILE A 298 -20.44 10.84 6.66
C ILE A 298 -19.34 11.74 6.12
N SER A 299 -18.50 11.26 5.20
CA SER A 299 -17.47 12.10 4.56
C SER A 299 -18.12 13.34 3.94
N ARG A 300 -17.64 14.54 4.29
CA ARG A 300 -18.11 15.81 3.74
C ARG A 300 -17.89 15.90 2.23
N SER A 301 -16.91 15.15 1.73
CA SER A 301 -16.52 15.13 0.33
C SER A 301 -17.18 14.01 -0.50
N TRP A 302 -18.22 13.31 -0.02
CA TRP A 302 -18.80 12.15 -0.72
C TRP A 302 -19.32 12.44 -2.15
N TYR A 303 -19.65 13.69 -2.44
CA TYR A 303 -20.08 14.18 -3.75
C TYR A 303 -18.94 14.83 -4.57
N LYS A 304 -17.78 15.08 -3.96
CA LYS A 304 -16.65 15.75 -4.59
C LYS A 304 -15.62 14.71 -4.99
N ILE A 305 -15.07 14.87 -6.17
CA ILE A 305 -13.91 14.07 -6.58
C ILE A 305 -12.76 14.46 -5.65
N GLN A 306 -12.35 13.53 -4.80
CA GLN A 306 -11.23 13.74 -3.89
C GLN A 306 -9.96 13.98 -4.69
N GLN A 307 -9.18 14.99 -4.29
CA GLN A 307 -7.90 15.29 -4.92
C GLN A 307 -6.84 14.38 -4.33
N ALA A 308 -5.97 13.87 -5.21
CA ALA A 308 -4.83 13.05 -4.82
C ALA A 308 -3.55 13.86 -5.06
N HIS A 309 -2.67 13.88 -4.06
CA HIS A 309 -1.37 14.52 -4.15
C HIS A 309 -0.27 13.61 -3.59
N GLU A 310 0.97 13.97 -3.88
CA GLU A 310 2.15 13.25 -3.39
C GLU A 310 2.51 13.78 -2.01
N PHE A 311 2.64 12.91 -1.01
CA PHE A 311 3.09 13.27 0.33
C PHE A 311 4.50 13.84 0.26
N THR A 312 4.69 14.97 0.93
CA THR A 312 6.05 15.45 1.26
C THR A 312 6.62 14.64 2.43
N GLY A 313 7.94 14.56 2.56
CA GLY A 313 8.58 13.90 3.72
C GLY A 313 8.12 14.49 5.06
N THR A 314 7.82 15.78 5.11
CA THR A 314 7.27 16.44 6.31
C THR A 314 5.84 15.99 6.62
N GLU A 315 4.94 15.98 5.64
CA GLU A 315 3.56 15.52 5.84
C GLU A 315 3.53 14.05 6.26
N LEU A 316 4.34 13.20 5.63
CA LEU A 316 4.44 11.79 5.95
C LEU A 316 5.02 11.58 7.37
N ALA A 317 6.05 12.34 7.75
CA ALA A 317 6.63 12.31 9.09
C ALA A 317 5.60 12.69 10.16
N VAL A 318 4.88 13.81 9.96
CA VAL A 318 3.86 14.28 10.90
C VAL A 318 2.73 13.27 11.03
N SER A 319 2.23 12.76 9.90
CA SER A 319 1.19 11.73 9.87
C SER A 319 1.61 10.46 10.62
N ALA A 320 2.85 10.01 10.42
CA ALA A 320 3.39 8.83 11.09
C ALA A 320 3.59 9.04 12.59
N VAL A 321 4.12 10.20 13.00
CA VAL A 321 4.29 10.55 14.43
C VAL A 321 2.94 10.66 15.13
N GLN A 322 1.95 11.30 14.52
CA GLN A 322 0.60 11.37 15.09
C GLN A 322 -0.04 10.00 15.21
N ALA A 323 0.15 9.12 14.23
CA ALA A 323 -0.32 7.74 14.31
C ALA A 323 0.33 6.97 15.47
N LEU A 324 1.61 7.21 15.74
CA LEU A 324 2.35 6.60 16.85
C LEU A 324 1.88 7.13 18.23
N LEU A 325 1.54 8.42 18.32
CA LEU A 325 1.06 9.05 19.55
C LEU A 325 -0.41 8.70 19.88
N ARG A 326 -1.15 8.15 18.92
CA ARG A 326 -2.55 7.77 19.13
C ARG A 326 -2.62 6.54 20.04
N PRO A 327 -3.33 6.60 21.19
CA PRO A 327 -3.43 5.46 22.10
C PRO A 327 -4.06 4.26 21.40
N GLU A 328 -3.46 3.07 21.53
CA GLU A 328 -3.84 1.83 20.83
C GLU A 328 -5.32 1.42 21.01
N GLY A 329 -6.02 1.96 22.01
CA GLY A 329 -7.45 1.74 22.25
C GLY A 329 -8.40 2.59 21.40
N ALA A 330 -7.90 3.61 20.69
CA ALA A 330 -8.70 4.43 19.78
C ALA A 330 -8.73 3.88 18.34
N ALA A 331 -8.32 2.63 18.15
CA ALA A 331 -8.19 1.97 16.86
C ALA A 331 -9.48 2.11 16.04
N THR A 332 -9.42 2.94 15.01
CA THR A 332 -10.35 2.88 13.89
C THR A 332 -10.33 1.44 13.40
N PRO A 333 -11.48 0.75 13.30
CA PRO A 333 -11.50 -0.64 12.83
C PRO A 333 -10.74 -0.71 11.50
N PRO A 334 -9.90 -1.74 11.30
CA PRO A 334 -9.16 -1.89 10.05
C PRO A 334 -10.20 -1.86 8.93
N SER A 335 -10.14 -0.82 8.10
CA SER A 335 -10.97 -0.76 6.90
C SER A 335 -10.58 -1.97 6.06
N GLU A 336 -11.43 -3.00 6.04
CA GLU A 336 -11.19 -4.29 5.34
C GLU A 336 -11.16 -4.15 3.81
N GLY A 337 -10.98 -2.93 3.28
CA GLY A 337 -10.70 -2.67 1.88
C GLY A 337 -9.21 -2.79 1.58
N GLU A 338 -8.77 -3.99 1.21
CA GLU A 338 -7.46 -4.29 0.61
C GLU A 338 -7.26 -3.37 -0.63
N GLY A 339 -6.51 -2.27 -0.46
CA GLY A 339 -6.17 -1.32 -1.54
C GLY A 339 -6.72 0.10 -1.39
N ALA A 340 -7.25 0.50 -0.23
CA ALA A 340 -7.47 1.92 0.04
C ALA A 340 -6.14 2.61 0.39
N ALA A 341 -5.84 3.72 -0.30
CA ALA A 341 -4.75 4.62 0.06
C ALA A 341 -4.81 4.97 1.57
N PRO A 342 -3.67 5.24 2.23
CA PRO A 342 -3.66 5.60 3.64
C PRO A 342 -4.63 6.76 3.91
N HIS A 343 -5.76 6.46 4.55
CA HIS A 343 -6.74 7.46 4.94
C HIS A 343 -6.25 8.15 6.21
N VAL A 344 -5.91 9.44 6.10
CA VAL A 344 -5.70 10.29 7.27
C VAL A 344 -7.08 10.53 7.90
N PRO A 345 -7.34 10.07 9.14
CA PRO A 345 -8.66 10.23 9.75
C PRO A 345 -8.97 11.70 10.01
N ALA A 346 -10.04 12.18 9.38
CA ALA A 346 -10.73 13.46 9.51
C ALA A 346 -10.77 14.17 10.89
N ALA A 347 -10.63 13.42 11.99
CA ALA A 347 -10.96 13.91 13.34
C ALA A 347 -9.79 14.63 14.03
N GLU A 348 -8.57 14.47 13.52
CA GLU A 348 -7.44 15.35 13.85
C GLU A 348 -6.97 15.92 12.52
N ALA A 349 -7.38 17.16 12.24
CA ALA A 349 -6.81 17.92 11.15
C ALA A 349 -5.28 17.86 11.32
N LEU A 350 -4.58 17.31 10.32
CA LEU A 350 -3.14 17.48 10.27
C LEU A 350 -2.87 18.97 10.42
N PRO A 351 -1.85 19.36 11.19
CA PRO A 351 -1.48 20.76 11.32
C PRO A 351 -1.39 21.38 9.93
N GLU A 352 -2.28 22.33 9.66
CA GLU A 352 -2.48 22.92 8.33
C GLU A 352 -1.28 23.81 7.97
N THR A 353 -0.60 24.32 8.99
CA THR A 353 0.54 25.21 8.82
C THR A 353 1.86 24.43 8.93
N ALA A 354 2.83 24.80 8.08
CA ALA A 354 4.18 24.24 8.13
C ALA A 354 4.87 24.47 9.48
N ASP A 355 4.52 25.53 10.21
CA ASP A 355 5.10 25.84 11.51
C ASP A 355 4.58 24.91 12.61
N GLU A 356 3.28 24.56 12.59
CA GLU A 356 2.72 23.57 13.50
C GLU A 356 3.27 22.16 13.20
N GLN A 357 3.40 21.79 11.93
CA GLN A 357 4.05 20.54 11.51
C GLN A 357 5.47 20.43 12.09
N ARG A 358 6.27 21.49 11.95
CA ARG A 358 7.62 21.56 12.54
C ARG A 358 7.60 21.54 14.06
N ALA A 359 6.61 22.16 14.70
CA ALA A 359 6.48 22.13 16.16
C ALA A 359 6.21 20.72 16.69
N VAL A 360 5.36 19.94 16.00
CA VAL A 360 5.12 18.52 16.34
C VAL A 360 6.42 17.72 16.22
N LEU A 361 7.16 17.88 15.12
CA LEU A 361 8.42 17.16 14.92
C LEU A 361 9.52 17.55 15.92
N ARG A 362 9.65 18.84 16.25
CA ARG A 362 10.59 19.36 17.26
C ARG A 362 10.35 18.83 18.66
N SER A 363 9.07 18.73 19.03
CA SER A 363 8.68 18.26 20.37
C SER A 363 8.75 16.74 20.50
N THR A 364 8.83 16.02 19.37
CA THR A 364 8.90 14.57 19.35
C THR A 364 10.35 14.08 19.48
N ARG A 365 10.57 13.19 20.44
CA ARG A 365 11.81 12.42 20.58
C ARG A 365 11.47 10.95 20.44
N LEU A 366 12.16 10.28 19.53
CA LEU A 366 11.95 8.87 19.24
C LEU A 366 13.09 8.06 19.82
N ASP A 367 12.77 7.04 20.61
CA ASP A 367 13.72 5.97 20.88
C ASP A 367 13.82 5.02 19.66
N VAL A 368 14.73 4.05 19.75
CA VAL A 368 14.96 3.07 18.69
C VAL A 368 13.72 2.22 18.40
N GLU A 369 12.94 1.87 19.42
CA GLU A 369 11.78 0.98 19.28
C GLU A 369 10.62 1.72 18.59
N GLN A 370 10.35 2.95 19.02
CA GLN A 370 9.41 3.88 18.42
C GLN A 370 9.77 4.19 16.96
N PHE A 371 11.06 4.39 16.67
CA PHE A 371 11.52 4.59 15.30
C PHE A 371 11.27 3.37 14.42
N VAL A 372 11.60 2.17 14.91
CA VAL A 372 11.33 0.91 14.20
C VAL A 372 9.84 0.72 13.97
N GLN A 373 9.01 0.95 15.00
CA GLN A 373 7.56 0.86 14.91
C GLN A 373 6.99 1.85 13.89
N LEU A 374 7.50 3.10 13.87
CA LEU A 374 7.09 4.13 12.95
C LEU A 374 7.39 3.74 11.49
N LEU A 375 8.59 3.25 11.20
CA LEU A 375 8.96 2.85 9.84
C LEU A 375 8.26 1.56 9.36
N GLN A 376 7.88 0.67 10.28
CA GLN A 376 7.09 -0.52 10.00
C GLN A 376 5.57 -0.26 9.97
N SER A 377 5.14 0.95 10.35
CA SER A 377 3.73 1.32 10.40
C SER A 377 3.05 1.24 9.03
N GLN A 378 1.72 1.22 9.03
CA GLN A 378 0.94 1.26 7.80
C GLN A 378 1.07 2.58 7.04
N GLN A 379 1.53 3.64 7.70
CA GLN A 379 1.70 4.98 7.12
C GLN A 379 2.97 5.02 6.26
N VAL A 380 4.11 4.57 6.79
CA VAL A 380 5.41 4.65 6.09
C VAL A 380 5.70 3.38 5.29
N CYS A 381 5.61 2.21 5.92
CA CYS A 381 5.79 0.90 5.29
C CYS A 381 7.11 0.74 4.50
N VAL A 382 8.25 0.98 5.15
CA VAL A 382 9.56 0.80 4.52
C VAL A 382 9.71 -0.63 3.99
N TRP A 383 10.16 -0.76 2.73
CA TRP A 383 10.33 -2.03 2.01
C TRP A 383 9.06 -2.88 1.87
N GLY A 384 7.88 -2.32 2.09
CA GLY A 384 6.62 -3.07 2.04
C GLY A 384 6.39 -3.99 3.25
N GLU A 385 7.19 -3.87 4.32
CA GLU A 385 7.10 -4.74 5.50
C GLU A 385 5.73 -4.69 6.18
N CYS A 386 5.03 -3.55 6.11
CA CYS A 386 3.68 -3.43 6.66
C CYS A 386 2.68 -4.41 6.02
N ARG A 387 2.87 -4.79 4.73
CA ARG A 387 2.02 -5.79 4.06
C ARG A 387 2.26 -7.18 4.64
N LEU A 388 3.52 -7.53 4.88
CA LEU A 388 3.90 -8.80 5.49
C LEU A 388 3.43 -8.90 6.94
N ILE A 389 3.42 -7.78 7.67
CA ILE A 389 2.86 -7.70 9.03
C ILE A 389 1.35 -7.86 8.99
N ALA A 390 0.66 -7.14 8.10
CA ALA A 390 -0.80 -7.22 7.94
C ALA A 390 -1.26 -8.61 7.50
N GLU A 391 -0.55 -9.25 6.57
CA GLU A 391 -0.85 -10.60 6.10
C GLU A 391 -0.67 -11.63 7.22
N ARG A 392 0.41 -11.53 8.01
CA ARG A 392 0.61 -12.39 9.19
C ARG A 392 -0.52 -12.21 10.21
N ALA A 393 -0.90 -10.96 10.51
CA ALA A 393 -2.02 -10.68 11.42
C ALA A 393 -3.36 -11.24 10.89
N LYS A 394 -3.60 -11.15 9.58
CA LYS A 394 -4.78 -11.72 8.91
C LYS A 394 -4.80 -13.25 9.03
N LEU A 395 -3.67 -13.92 8.80
CA LEU A 395 -3.53 -15.37 8.94
C LEU A 395 -3.70 -15.84 10.40
N GLU A 396 -3.16 -15.10 11.37
CA GLU A 396 -3.34 -15.40 12.79
C GLU A 396 -4.80 -15.21 13.24
N LYS A 397 -5.47 -14.14 12.77
CA LYS A 397 -6.91 -13.94 12.99
C LYS A 397 -7.72 -15.11 12.44
N GLN A 398 -7.45 -15.52 11.20
CA GLN A 398 -8.10 -16.68 10.58
C GLN A 398 -7.84 -17.97 11.35
N ARG A 399 -6.61 -18.19 11.84
CA ARG A 399 -6.28 -19.35 12.68
C ARG A 399 -7.08 -19.32 13.98
N ARG A 400 -7.16 -18.17 14.65
CA ARG A 400 -7.93 -17.99 15.89
C ARG A 400 -9.43 -18.20 15.68
N GLU A 401 -10.00 -17.67 14.59
CA GLU A 401 -11.40 -17.89 14.22
C GLU A 401 -11.69 -19.35 13.90
N ALA A 402 -10.75 -20.05 13.24
CA ALA A 402 -10.86 -21.48 13.00
C ALA A 402 -10.80 -22.30 14.31
N GLU A 403 -9.87 -21.97 15.21
CA GLU A 403 -9.79 -22.59 16.54
C GLU A 403 -11.05 -22.32 17.39
N GLU A 404 -11.62 -21.12 17.30
CA GLU A 404 -12.89 -20.77 17.96
C GLU A 404 -14.07 -21.52 17.34
N TYR A 405 -14.09 -21.66 16.02
CA TYR A 405 -15.08 -22.45 15.30
C TYR A 405 -15.03 -23.93 15.67
N GLU A 406 -13.83 -24.50 15.83
CA GLU A 406 -13.64 -25.89 16.29
C GLU A 406 -14.07 -26.06 17.75
N ARG A 407 -13.77 -25.07 18.60
CA ARG A 407 -14.17 -25.09 20.02
C ARG A 407 -15.67 -24.88 20.21
N ASN A 408 -16.31 -24.09 19.35
CA ASN A 408 -17.71 -23.73 19.43
C ASN A 408 -18.37 -23.81 18.05
N PRO A 409 -18.57 -25.03 17.51
CA PRO A 409 -19.19 -25.19 16.21
C PRO A 409 -20.60 -24.60 16.24
N PRO A 410 -20.99 -23.80 15.24
CA PRO A 410 -22.26 -23.12 15.27
C PRO A 410 -23.40 -24.13 15.28
N LYS A 411 -24.47 -23.84 16.04
CA LYS A 411 -25.59 -24.77 16.31
C LYS A 411 -26.21 -25.40 15.06
N TRP A 412 -26.17 -24.71 13.92
CA TRP A 412 -26.69 -25.23 12.65
C TRP A 412 -25.86 -26.38 12.08
N GLN A 413 -24.57 -26.52 12.41
CA GLN A 413 -23.78 -27.66 11.99
C GLN A 413 -24.30 -28.97 12.59
N PHE A 414 -24.82 -28.96 13.82
CA PHE A 414 -25.43 -30.14 14.44
C PHE A 414 -26.64 -30.68 13.64
N TRP A 415 -27.35 -29.81 12.91
CA TRP A 415 -28.44 -30.23 12.02
C TRP A 415 -27.95 -30.89 10.74
N LYS A 416 -26.77 -30.49 10.24
CA LYS A 416 -26.21 -31.02 8.99
C LYS A 416 -25.68 -32.45 9.14
N TRP A 417 -25.27 -32.85 10.34
CA TRP A 417 -24.67 -34.17 10.56
C TRP A 417 -25.63 -35.27 10.98
N GLY A 418 -26.92 -34.98 11.21
CA GLY A 418 -27.99 -35.98 11.41
C GLY A 418 -27.79 -36.98 12.58
N ARG A 419 -26.64 -36.97 13.24
CA ARG A 419 -26.35 -37.75 14.44
C ARG A 419 -26.68 -36.87 15.62
N GLN A 420 -27.88 -37.06 16.16
CA GLN A 420 -28.03 -36.86 17.59
C GLN A 420 -26.93 -37.69 18.27
N PRO A 421 -26.08 -37.10 19.14
CA PRO A 421 -25.17 -37.90 19.92
C PRO A 421 -26.02 -38.85 20.76
N ALA A 422 -26.05 -40.12 20.38
CA ALA A 422 -26.79 -41.18 21.07
C ALA A 422 -26.29 -41.41 22.52
N ALA A 423 -25.25 -40.69 22.95
CA ALA A 423 -24.49 -40.95 24.17
C ALA A 423 -25.01 -40.29 25.46
N VAL A 424 -26.11 -39.52 25.46
CA VAL A 424 -26.61 -38.85 26.70
C VAL A 424 -27.86 -39.50 27.28
N LYS A 425 -28.42 -40.55 26.65
CA LYS A 425 -29.62 -41.23 27.19
C LYS A 425 -29.32 -42.40 28.12
N GLU A 426 -28.06 -42.81 28.30
CA GLU A 426 -27.72 -44.06 29.01
C GLU A 426 -27.01 -43.87 30.36
N GLN A 427 -27.15 -42.71 31.01
CA GLN A 427 -26.69 -42.52 32.41
C GLN A 427 -27.78 -42.14 33.40
N ARG A 428 -29.06 -42.10 32.98
CA ARG A 428 -30.18 -41.82 33.89
C ARG A 428 -31.04 -43.05 34.24
N ALA A 429 -30.64 -44.24 33.82
CA ALA A 429 -31.39 -45.48 34.06
C ALA A 429 -30.69 -46.49 35.00
N ALA A 430 -29.54 -46.14 35.61
CA ALA A 430 -28.78 -47.06 36.46
C ALA A 430 -28.52 -46.52 37.88
N GLY A 431 -29.35 -45.60 38.37
CA GLY A 431 -29.10 -44.90 39.65
C GLY A 431 -30.35 -44.65 40.50
N GLU A 432 -31.37 -45.49 40.41
CA GLU A 432 -32.45 -45.56 41.40
C GLU A 432 -32.69 -47.04 41.70
N ASP A 433 -31.94 -47.56 42.66
CA ASP A 433 -32.35 -48.69 43.50
C ASP A 433 -31.30 -48.86 44.60
N GLY A 434 -31.55 -48.28 45.77
CA GLY A 434 -30.70 -48.51 46.93
C GLY A 434 -30.76 -47.45 48.02
N SER A 435 -31.94 -47.18 48.60
CA SER A 435 -32.00 -46.81 50.01
C SER A 435 -33.40 -47.02 50.59
N SER A 436 -33.63 -48.20 51.15
CA SER A 436 -34.60 -48.39 52.23
C SER A 436 -33.81 -48.56 53.51
N ASN A 437 -33.93 -47.59 54.41
CA ASN A 437 -33.89 -47.75 55.86
C ASN A 437 -34.68 -46.60 56.49
#